data_AF-A0A926SE38-F1
#
_entry.id   AF-A0A926SE38-F1
#
_cell.length_a   1.000
_cell.length_b   1.000
_cell.length_c   1.000
_cell.angle_alpha   90.00
_cell.angle_beta   90.00
_cell.angle_gamma   90.00
#
_symmetry.space_group_name_H-M   'P 1'
#
loop_
_entity.id
_entity.type
_entity.pdbx_description
1 polymer ?
#
loop_
_entity_poly.entity_id
_entity_poly.type
_entity_poly.pdbx_seq_one_letter_code
_entity_poly.pdbx_strand_id
1 'polypeptide(L)'
;MDALQLQAAIEQILNYIFSQGPDAIQQLIEILQMIAQGAASLGAIATLIAKSPVLMEVVNQLLALISSGAGIPEIASALVELVATLGISAEALIHLLQMIGGFLLLF
;
A
#
# COMPACT_ATOMS: atom_id res chain seq x y z
N MET A 1 -30.26 -15.17 7.82
CA MET A 1 -30.49 -14.78 6.42
C MET A 1 -30.11 -15.98 5.57
N ASP A 2 -31.06 -16.51 4.80
CA ASP A 2 -30.76 -17.60 3.86
C ASP A 2 -30.18 -17.05 2.54
N ALA A 3 -29.71 -17.94 1.66
CA ALA A 3 -29.08 -17.56 0.40
C ALA A 3 -30.00 -16.74 -0.54
N LEU A 4 -31.31 -17.02 -0.52
CA LEU A 4 -32.29 -16.31 -1.35
C LEU A 4 -32.51 -14.88 -0.83
N GLN A 5 -32.58 -14.71 0.49
CA GLN A 5 -32.66 -13.40 1.12
C GLN A 5 -31.40 -12.56 0.88
N LEU A 6 -30.21 -13.19 0.92
CA LEU A 6 -28.95 -12.51 0.60
C LEU A 6 -28.92 -12.02 -0.86
N GLN A 7 -29.32 -12.88 -1.80
CA GLN A 7 -29.36 -12.52 -3.22
C GLN A 7 -30.29 -11.33 -3.47
N ALA A 8 -31.52 -11.38 -2.94
CA ALA A 8 -32.48 -10.30 -3.10
C ALA A 8 -31.95 -8.96 -2.54
N ALA A 9 -31.25 -9.00 -1.40
CA ALA A 9 -30.62 -7.82 -0.83
C ALA A 9 -29.49 -7.25 -1.72
N ILE A 10 -28.64 -8.12 -2.28
CA ILE A 10 -27.57 -7.71 -3.21
C ILE A 10 -28.18 -7.06 -4.46
N GLU A 11 -29.20 -7.67 -5.06
CA GLU A 11 -29.86 -7.13 -6.25
C GLU A 11 -30.48 -5.76 -6.00
N GLN A 12 -31.12 -5.56 -4.85
CA GLN A 12 -31.66 -4.24 -4.46
C GLN A 12 -30.57 -3.17 -4.36
N ILE A 13 -29.43 -3.50 -3.75
CA ILE A 13 -28.29 -2.57 -3.62
C ILE A 13 -27.71 -2.24 -4.99
N LEU A 14 -27.52 -3.24 -5.85
CA LEU A 14 -27.00 -3.03 -7.21
C LEU A 14 -27.94 -2.17 -8.04
N ASN A 15 -29.24 -2.42 -7.98
CA ASN A 15 -30.24 -1.61 -8.68
C ASN A 15 -30.21 -0.15 -8.20
N TYR A 16 -30.07 0.08 -6.88
CA TYR A 16 -29.92 1.42 -6.34
C TYR A 16 -28.66 2.14 -6.84
N ILE A 17 -27.53 1.42 -6.92
CA ILE A 17 -26.27 1.97 -7.46
C ILE A 17 -26.46 2.35 -8.93
N PHE A 18 -27.03 1.45 -9.75
CA PHE A 18 -27.23 1.70 -11.18
C PHE A 18 -28.28 2.80 -11.45
N SER A 19 -29.14 3.13 -10.49
CA SER A 19 -30.09 4.24 -10.62
C SER A 19 -29.49 5.63 -10.29
N GLN A 20 -28.26 5.73 -9.77
CA GLN A 20 -27.65 7.01 -9.38
C GLN A 20 -27.21 7.89 -10.57
N GLY A 21 -27.30 7.37 -11.80
CA GLY A 21 -26.86 8.07 -13.01
C GLY A 21 -25.38 7.86 -13.34
N PRO A 22 -24.93 8.29 -14.54
CA PRO A 22 -23.62 7.93 -15.08
C PRO A 22 -22.44 8.50 -14.26
N ASP A 23 -22.56 9.71 -13.72
CA ASP A 23 -21.47 10.35 -12.97
C ASP A 23 -21.17 9.64 -11.64
N ALA A 24 -22.22 9.22 -10.92
CA ALA A 24 -22.07 8.48 -9.66
C ALA A 24 -21.47 7.07 -9.90
N ILE A 25 -21.84 6.42 -11.00
CA ILE A 25 -21.24 5.14 -11.41
C ILE A 25 -19.77 5.33 -11.75
N GLN A 26 -19.41 6.41 -12.45
CA GLN A 26 -18.02 6.71 -12.78
C GLN A 26 -17.18 6.96 -11.52
N GLN A 27 -17.69 7.73 -10.56
CA GLN A 27 -17.03 7.91 -9.26
C GLN A 27 -16.85 6.59 -8.51
N LEU A 28 -17.86 5.71 -8.53
CA LEU A 28 -17.74 4.37 -7.94
C LEU A 28 -16.65 3.55 -8.63
N ILE A 29 -16.55 3.59 -9.95
CA ILE A 29 -15.49 2.90 -10.71
C ILE A 29 -14.12 3.42 -10.29
N GLU A 30 -13.94 4.74 -10.18
CA GLU A 30 -12.68 5.36 -9.76
C GLU A 30 -12.29 4.91 -8.34
N ILE A 31 -13.26 4.90 -7.40
CA ILE A 31 -13.05 4.41 -6.04
C ILE A 31 -12.63 2.93 -6.06
N LEU A 32 -13.33 2.08 -6.82
CA LEU A 32 -13.01 0.66 -6.92
C LEU A 32 -11.63 0.43 -7.55
N GLN A 33 -11.22 1.24 -8.52
CA GLN A 33 -9.89 1.20 -9.13
C GLN A 33 -8.80 1.61 -8.13
N MET A 34 -9.02 2.65 -7.32
CA MET A 34 -8.10 3.04 -6.26
C MET A 34 -7.96 1.92 -5.21
N ILE A 35 -9.08 1.29 -4.80
CA ILE A 35 -9.06 0.16 -3.87
C ILE A 35 -8.25 -1.01 -4.44
N ALA A 36 -8.50 -1.38 -5.71
CA ALA A 36 -7.80 -2.48 -6.36
C ALA A 36 -6.28 -2.23 -6.47
N GLN A 37 -5.89 -1.01 -6.86
CA GLN A 37 -4.48 -0.61 -6.94
C GLN A 37 -3.82 -0.63 -5.55
N GLY A 38 -4.51 -0.10 -4.54
CA GLY A 38 -4.06 -0.13 -3.15
C GLY A 38 -3.82 -1.55 -2.63
N ALA A 39 -4.77 -2.47 -2.87
CA ALA A 39 -4.68 -3.86 -2.44
C ALA A 39 -3.50 -4.59 -3.11
N ALA A 40 -3.27 -4.37 -4.41
CA ALA A 40 -2.15 -4.96 -5.12
C ALA A 40 -0.80 -4.52 -4.53
N SER A 41 -0.64 -3.22 -4.28
CA SER A 41 0.57 -2.66 -3.68
C SER A 41 0.80 -3.20 -2.26
N LEU A 42 -0.25 -3.29 -1.44
CA LEU A 42 -0.15 -3.88 -0.10
C LEU A 42 0.27 -5.36 -0.14
N GLY A 43 -0.27 -6.13 -1.08
CA GLY A 43 0.14 -7.51 -1.32
C GLY A 43 1.61 -7.63 -1.74
N ALA A 44 2.11 -6.70 -2.56
CA ALA A 44 3.51 -6.65 -2.96
C ALA A 44 4.44 -6.38 -1.76
N ILE A 45 4.12 -5.41 -0.90
CA ILE A 45 4.86 -5.15 0.35
C ILE A 45 4.84 -6.39 1.25
N ALA A 46 3.67 -6.97 1.49
CA ALA A 46 3.53 -8.13 2.36
C ALA A 46 4.40 -9.30 1.87
N THR A 47 4.44 -9.52 0.56
CA THR A 47 5.30 -10.53 -0.07
C THR A 47 6.78 -10.20 0.10
N LEU A 48 7.18 -8.94 -0.07
CA LEU A 48 8.55 -8.49 0.09
C LEU A 48 9.06 -8.70 1.53
N ILE A 49 8.25 -8.30 2.52
CA ILE A 49 8.55 -8.47 3.95
C ILE A 49 8.58 -9.96 4.32
N ALA A 50 7.66 -10.78 3.79
CA ALA A 50 7.67 -12.22 4.05
C ALA A 50 8.93 -12.90 3.49
N LYS A 51 9.45 -12.44 2.36
CA LYS A 51 10.70 -12.95 1.75
C LYS A 51 11.95 -12.46 2.46
N SER A 52 11.91 -11.28 3.08
CA SER A 52 13.03 -10.72 3.82
C SER A 52 12.52 -10.00 5.08
N PRO A 53 12.41 -10.73 6.22
CA PRO A 53 11.97 -10.15 7.49
C PRO A 53 12.83 -8.96 7.93
N VAL A 54 14.10 -8.97 7.54
CA VAL A 54 15.07 -7.88 7.74
C VAL A 54 14.62 -6.56 7.11
N LEU A 55 13.84 -6.57 6.04
CA LEU A 55 13.27 -5.34 5.46
C LEU A 55 12.26 -4.66 6.40
N MET A 56 11.63 -5.41 7.31
CA MET A 56 10.77 -4.80 8.33
C MET A 56 11.58 -3.92 9.29
N GLU A 57 12.83 -4.29 9.58
CA GLU A 57 13.72 -3.50 10.42
C GLU A 57 14.14 -2.20 9.73
N VAL A 58 14.35 -2.25 8.40
CA VAL A 58 14.54 -1.05 7.57
C VAL A 58 13.34 -0.11 7.64
N VAL A 59 12.12 -0.65 7.51
CA VAL A 59 10.88 0.15 7.62
C VAL A 59 10.76 0.79 9.00
N ASN A 60 11.02 0.05 10.07
CA ASN A 60 10.96 0.56 11.44
C ASN A 60 11.99 1.67 11.68
N GLN A 61 13.22 1.49 11.18
CA GLN A 61 14.27 2.50 11.31
C GLN A 61 13.93 3.77 10.52
N LEU A 62 13.40 3.62 9.29
CA LEU A 62 12.94 4.74 8.49
C LEU A 62 11.83 5.52 9.19
N LEU A 63 10.84 4.81 9.77
CA LEU A 63 9.77 5.42 10.56
C LEU A 63 10.34 6.21 11.74
N ALA A 64 11.29 5.64 12.48
CA ALA A 64 11.91 6.28 13.63
C ALA A 64 12.65 7.58 13.25
N LEU A 65 13.42 7.55 12.15
CA LEU A 65 14.17 8.70 11.65
C LEU A 65 13.26 9.82 11.15
N ILE A 66 12.21 9.48 10.39
CA ILE A 66 11.21 10.46 9.94
C ILE A 66 10.52 11.07 11.16
N SER A 67 10.12 10.24 12.13
CA SER A 67 9.42 10.70 13.34
C SER A 67 10.31 11.55 14.25
N SER A 68 11.63 11.37 14.21
CA SER A 68 12.57 12.23 14.95
C SER A 68 12.84 13.57 14.26
N GLY A 69 12.27 13.83 13.08
CA GLY A 69 12.52 15.02 12.30
C GLY A 69 13.91 15.05 11.64
N ALA A 70 14.51 13.87 11.39
CA ALA A 70 15.80 13.79 10.70
C ALA A 70 15.68 14.37 9.28
N GLY A 71 16.73 15.07 8.84
CA GLY A 71 16.82 15.55 7.46
C GLY A 71 17.07 14.40 6.48
N ILE A 72 16.83 14.67 5.19
CA ILE A 72 17.05 13.68 4.12
C ILE A 72 18.50 13.14 4.11
N PRO A 73 19.55 13.97 4.25
CA PRO A 73 20.93 13.47 4.28
C PRO A 73 21.19 12.51 5.45
N GLU A 74 20.66 12.82 6.64
CA GLU A 74 20.79 11.98 7.83
C GLU A 74 20.06 10.65 7.65
N ILE A 75 18.84 10.68 7.10
CA ILE A 75 18.07 9.48 6.79
C ILE A 75 18.85 8.60 5.78
N ALA A 76 19.37 9.19 4.71
CA ALA A 76 20.11 8.46 3.69
C ALA A 76 21.36 7.79 4.27
N SER A 77 22.14 8.51 5.09
CA SER A 77 23.32 7.96 5.77
C SER A 77 22.96 6.77 6.67
N ALA A 78 21.92 6.92 7.50
CA ALA A 78 21.48 5.88 8.41
C ALA A 78 20.98 4.62 7.67
N LEU A 79 20.27 4.78 6.54
CA LEU A 79 19.85 3.66 5.71
C LEU A 79 21.03 2.92 5.07
N VAL A 80 22.07 3.64 4.63
CA VAL A 80 23.29 3.01 4.09
C VAL A 80 24.01 2.19 5.15
N GLU A 81 24.18 2.73 6.36
CA GLU A 81 24.77 1.99 7.49
C GLU A 81 23.94 0.76 7.88
N LEU A 82 22.61 0.90 7.87
CA LEU A 82 21.70 -0.18 8.19
C LEU A 82 21.78 -1.32 7.16
N VAL A 83 21.82 -0.99 5.87
CA VAL A 83 22.01 -1.98 4.79
C VAL A 83 23.34 -2.70 4.93
N ALA A 84 24.42 -1.98 5.24
CA ALA A 84 25.73 -2.58 5.49
C ALA A 84 25.72 -3.50 6.71
N THR A 85 25.03 -3.12 7.78
CA THR A 85 24.93 -3.90 9.03
C THR A 85 24.10 -5.16 8.86
N LEU A 86 22.98 -5.06 8.15
CA LEU A 86 22.02 -6.15 7.97
C LEU A 86 22.34 -7.05 6.76
N GLY A 87 23.38 -6.71 5.98
CA GLY A 87 23.78 -7.47 4.80
C GLY A 87 22.75 -7.47 3.67
N ILE A 88 21.92 -6.42 3.60
CA ILE A 88 20.89 -6.26 2.56
C ILE A 88 21.58 -5.75 1.29
N SER A 89 21.07 -6.09 0.10
CA SER A 89 21.55 -5.45 -1.12
C SER A 89 21.01 -4.02 -1.24
N ALA A 90 21.80 -3.11 -1.82
CA ALA A 90 21.37 -1.74 -2.07
C ALA A 90 20.13 -1.70 -2.99
N GLU A 91 20.04 -2.63 -3.94
CA GLU A 91 18.89 -2.78 -4.84
C GLU A 91 17.60 -3.09 -4.07
N ALA A 92 17.66 -3.97 -3.06
CA ALA A 92 16.48 -4.30 -2.26
C ALA A 92 15.99 -3.09 -1.44
N LEU A 93 16.91 -2.29 -0.88
CA LEU A 93 16.57 -1.03 -0.23
C LEU A 93 15.93 -0.05 -1.22
N ILE A 94 16.53 0.14 -2.41
CA ILE A 94 16.01 1.05 -3.43
C ILE A 94 14.60 0.62 -3.86
N HIS A 95 14.38 -0.68 -4.10
CA HIS A 95 13.05 -1.18 -4.47
C HIS A 95 12.03 -0.97 -3.35
N LEU A 96 12.41 -1.17 -2.08
CA LEU A 96 11.54 -0.86 -0.94
C LEU A 96 11.18 0.64 -0.91
N LEU A 97 12.17 1.52 -1.04
CA LEU A 97 11.94 2.98 -1.03
C LEU A 97 11.09 3.44 -2.23
N GLN A 98 11.33 2.90 -3.43
CA GLN A 98 10.52 3.16 -4.62
C GLN A 98 9.08 2.67 -4.45
N MET A 99 8.89 1.51 -3.84
CA MET A 99 7.57 0.98 -3.54
C MET A 99 6.84 1.94 -2.59
N ILE A 100 7.46 2.32 -1.47
CA ILE A 100 6.93 3.29 -0.49
C ILE A 100 6.61 4.64 -1.16
N GLY A 101 7.51 5.17 -1.99
CA GLY A 101 7.29 6.42 -2.72
C GLY A 101 6.15 6.31 -3.73
N GLY A 102 6.02 5.17 -4.42
CA GLY A 102 4.92 4.89 -5.34
C GLY A 102 3.55 4.88 -4.66
N PHE A 103 3.47 4.44 -3.40
CA PHE A 103 2.22 4.53 -2.62
C PHE A 103 1.73 5.96 -2.45
N LEU A 104 2.63 6.92 -2.27
CA LEU A 104 2.28 8.33 -2.12
C LEU A 104 1.70 8.95 -3.40
N LEU A 105 1.84 8.28 -4.55
CA LEU A 105 1.32 8.73 -5.83
C LEU A 105 0.00 8.05 -6.21
N LEU A 106 -0.37 6.97 -5.51
CA LEU A 106 -1.57 6.16 -5.77
C LEU A 106 -2.76 6.55 -4.88
N PHE A 107 -2.53 7.38 -3.85
CA PHE A 107 -3.50 7.88 -2.88
C PHE A 107 -3.33 9.39 -2.72
#